data_AF-A0A662GBH6-F1
#
_entry.id   AF-A0A662GBH6-F1
#
_cell.length_a   1.000
_cell.length_b   1.000
_cell.length_c   1.000
_cell.angle_alpha   90.00
_cell.angle_beta   90.00
_cell.angle_gamma   90.00
#
_symmetry.space_group_name_H-M   'P 1'
#
loop_
_entity.id
_entity.type
_entity.pdbx_description
1 polymer ?
#
loop_
_entity_poly.entity_id
_entity_poly.type
_entity_poly.pdbx_seq_one_letter_code
_entity_poly.pdbx_strand_id
1 'polypeptide(L)'
;MIVSILDALDVRVEKVTIDALLNNIYTATIVLTREVDGRVRRYYIDARPSDSVAIAVRAHAPILINKRLRKYAVNESSLKKR
;
A
#
# COMPACT_ATOMS: atom_id res chain seq x y z
N MET A 1 -10.17 -4.77 11.67
CA MET A 1 -11.20 -3.72 11.56
C MET A 1 -11.25 -3.15 10.14
N ILE A 2 -10.28 -2.35 9.68
CA ILE A 2 -10.35 -1.67 8.35
C ILE A 2 -10.60 -2.64 7.18
N VAL A 3 -9.84 -3.73 7.07
CA VAL A 3 -10.03 -4.72 5.99
C VAL A 3 -11.46 -5.27 6.01
N SER A 4 -11.99 -5.61 7.18
CA SER A 4 -13.37 -6.11 7.33
C SER A 4 -14.43 -5.07 6.93
N ILE A 5 -14.16 -3.77 7.13
CA ILE A 5 -15.04 -2.69 6.66
C ILE A 5 -15.01 -2.62 5.13
N LEU A 6 -13.83 -2.73 4.51
CA LEU A 6 -13.69 -2.73 3.05
C LEU A 6 -14.40 -3.93 2.43
N ASP A 7 -14.23 -5.12 3.02
CA ASP A 7 -14.91 -6.36 2.59
C ASP A 7 -16.44 -6.19 2.66
N ALA A 8 -16.96 -5.63 3.76
CA ALA A 8 -18.40 -5.37 3.92
C ALA A 8 -18.97 -4.36 2.91
N LEU A 9 -18.11 -3.51 2.33
CA LEU A 9 -18.46 -2.53 1.31
C LEU A 9 -18.18 -3.01 -0.12
N ASP A 10 -17.78 -4.27 -0.28
CA ASP A 10 -17.33 -4.87 -1.55
C ASP A 10 -16.20 -4.06 -2.21
N VAL A 11 -15.27 -3.58 -1.39
CA VAL A 11 -14.08 -2.84 -1.81
C VAL A 11 -12.85 -3.71 -1.59
N ARG A 12 -12.04 -3.87 -2.64
CA ARG A 12 -10.80 -4.63 -2.59
C ARG A 12 -9.59 -3.71 -2.48
N VAL A 13 -8.57 -4.12 -1.74
CA VAL A 13 -7.25 -3.47 -1.77
C VAL A 13 -6.49 -3.97 -3.01
N GLU A 14 -6.34 -3.13 -4.03
CA GLU A 14 -5.62 -3.48 -5.25
C GLU A 14 -4.11 -3.55 -5.00
N LYS A 15 -3.58 -2.54 -4.31
CA LYS A 15 -2.15 -2.42 -3.96
C LYS A 15 -1.93 -1.30 -2.96
N VAL A 16 -0.73 -1.28 -2.40
CA VAL A 16 -0.18 -0.13 -1.67
C VAL A 16 1.08 0.36 -2.38
N THR A 17 1.28 1.67 -2.42
CA THR A 17 2.49 2.29 -2.96
C THR A 17 3.17 3.14 -1.89
N ILE A 18 4.49 3.01 -1.73
CA ILE A 18 5.31 3.99 -1.00
C ILE A 18 5.85 4.99 -2.02
N ASP A 19 5.39 6.23 -1.94
CA ASP A 19 5.43 7.17 -3.07
C ASP A 19 6.65 8.09 -3.03
N ALA A 20 6.88 8.74 -1.88
CA ALA A 20 7.93 9.74 -1.71
C ALA A 20 8.50 9.75 -0.28
N LEU A 21 9.61 10.48 -0.11
CA LEU A 21 10.20 10.87 1.16
C LEU A 21 10.25 12.40 1.19
N LEU A 22 9.36 13.02 1.98
CA LEU A 22 9.22 14.47 2.09
C LEU A 22 9.55 14.87 3.52
N ASN A 23 10.51 15.78 3.71
CA ASN A 23 10.93 16.21 5.05
C ASN A 23 11.24 15.04 6.00
N ASN A 24 11.92 14.01 5.47
CA ASN A 24 12.24 12.78 6.20
C ASN A 24 11.02 11.93 6.62
N ILE A 25 9.85 12.18 6.02
CA ILE A 25 8.60 11.45 6.24
C ILE A 25 8.22 10.72 4.95
N TYR A 26 8.07 9.40 5.03
CA TYR A 26 7.59 8.60 3.91
C TYR A 26 6.08 8.77 3.74
N THR A 27 5.64 8.89 2.49
CA THR A 27 4.21 8.94 2.13
C THR A 27 3.80 7.65 1.42
N ALA A 28 2.53 7.27 1.55
CA ALA A 28 2.01 6.08 0.90
C ALA A 28 0.56 6.26 0.43
N THR A 29 0.20 5.54 -0.62
CA THR A 29 -1.16 5.50 -1.14
C THR A 29 -1.70 4.09 -1.06
N ILE A 30 -2.90 3.94 -0.51
CA ILE A 30 -3.68 2.70 -0.62
C ILE A 30 -4.58 2.84 -1.85
N VAL A 31 -4.41 1.95 -2.82
CA VAL A 31 -5.24 1.90 -4.01
C VAL A 31 -6.34 0.86 -3.77
N LEU A 32 -7.57 1.33 -3.75
CA LEU A 32 -8.76 0.51 -3.57
C LEU A 32 -9.50 0.38 -4.89
N THR A 33 -10.16 -0.75 -5.10
CA THR A 33 -10.99 -1.02 -6.28
C THR A 33 -12.36 -1.50 -5.89
N ARG A 34 -13.38 -1.06 -6.63
CA ARG A 34 -14.75 -1.55 -6.52
C ARG A 34 -15.37 -1.66 -7.90
N GLU A 35 -16.17 -2.70 -8.13
CA GLU A 35 -16.98 -2.80 -9.33
C GLU A 35 -18.30 -2.05 -9.15
N VAL A 36 -18.61 -1.13 -10.06
CA VAL A 36 -19.86 -0.35 -10.07
C VAL A 36 -20.37 -0.30 -11.50
N ASP A 37 -21.58 -0.79 -11.73
CA ASP A 37 -22.22 -0.85 -13.07
C ASP A 37 -21.34 -1.54 -14.13
N GLY A 38 -20.68 -2.65 -13.75
CA GLY A 38 -19.78 -3.41 -14.63
C GLY A 38 -18.45 -2.71 -14.94
N ARG A 39 -18.12 -1.63 -14.21
CA ARG A 39 -16.87 -0.87 -14.38
C ARG A 39 -16.05 -0.88 -13.10
N VAL A 40 -14.76 -1.14 -13.23
CA VAL A 40 -13.81 -1.04 -12.10
C VAL A 40 -13.53 0.43 -11.82
N ARG A 41 -13.93 0.90 -10.63
CA ARG A 41 -13.54 2.21 -10.09
C ARG A 41 -12.37 2.05 -9.14
N ARG A 42 -11.40 2.97 -9.25
CA ARG A 42 -10.24 3.06 -8.35
C ARG A 42 -10.37 4.25 -7.42
N TYR A 43 -10.00 4.06 -6.17
CA TYR A 43 -9.90 5.11 -5.16
C TYR A 43 -8.47 5.15 -4.62
N TYR A 44 -7.97 6.36 -4.38
CA TYR A 44 -6.62 6.59 -3.90
C TYR A 44 -6.72 7.25 -2.53
N ILE A 45 -6.29 6.51 -1.50
CA ILE A 45 -6.36 6.97 -0.11
C ILE A 45 -4.95 7.29 0.35
N ASP A 46 -4.71 8.56 0.70
CA ASP A 46 -3.48 8.97 1.36
C ASP A 46 -3.40 8.31 2.74
N ALA A 47 -2.26 7.68 3.02
CA ALA A 47 -2.05 6.94 4.26
C ALA A 47 -0.58 6.94 4.65
N ARG A 48 -0.31 6.74 5.94
CA ARG A 48 1.07 6.56 6.40
C ARG A 48 1.56 5.16 6.01
N PRO A 49 2.85 5.01 5.66
CA PRO A 49 3.43 3.72 5.29
C PRO A 49 3.16 2.58 6.27
N SER A 50 3.18 2.84 7.59
CA SER A 50 2.91 1.83 8.61
C SER A 50 1.50 1.23 8.46
N ASP A 51 0.51 2.08 8.24
CA ASP A 51 -0.90 1.70 8.13
C ASP A 51 -1.13 0.98 6.79
N SER A 52 -0.56 1.53 5.70
CA SER A 52 -0.67 0.93 4.37
C SER A 52 -0.05 -0.47 4.31
N VAL A 53 1.15 -0.67 4.87
CA VAL A 53 1.80 -1.98 4.94
C VAL A 53 0.96 -2.96 5.75
N ALA A 54 0.45 -2.56 6.92
CA ALA A 54 -0.41 -3.42 7.74
C ALA A 54 -1.69 -3.85 7.01
N ILE A 55 -2.32 -2.93 6.29
CA ILE A 55 -3.50 -3.24 5.46
C ILE A 55 -3.15 -4.18 4.32
N ALA A 56 -2.06 -3.91 3.60
CA ALA A 56 -1.63 -4.75 2.48
C ALA A 56 -1.33 -6.19 2.91
N VAL A 57 -0.63 -6.38 4.04
CA VAL A 57 -0.36 -7.71 4.61
C VAL A 57 -1.67 -8.45 4.93
N ARG A 58 -2.62 -7.77 5.59
CA ARG A 58 -3.91 -8.38 5.97
C ARG A 58 -4.82 -8.66 4.77
N ALA A 59 -4.70 -7.89 3.70
CA ALA A 59 -5.49 -8.03 2.47
C ALA A 59 -4.78 -8.88 1.39
N HIS A 60 -3.58 -9.40 1.69
CA HIS A 60 -2.71 -10.08 0.72
C HIS A 60 -2.48 -9.25 -0.56
N ALA A 61 -2.40 -7.93 -0.42
CA ALA A 61 -2.20 -7.01 -1.53
C ALA A 61 -0.70 -6.71 -1.74
N PRO A 62 -0.27 -6.47 -2.99
CA PRO A 62 1.12 -6.14 -3.29
C PRO A 62 1.51 -4.78 -2.69
N ILE A 63 2.72 -4.73 -2.12
CA ILE A 63 3.36 -3.51 -1.63
C ILE A 63 4.41 -3.12 -2.65
N LEU A 64 4.24 -1.94 -3.26
CA LEU A 64 5.13 -1.41 -4.27
C LEU A 64 5.84 -0.16 -3.74
N ILE A 65 7.02 0.12 -4.28
CA ILE A 65 7.80 1.31 -3.94
C ILE A 65 8.13 2.09 -5.20
N ASN A 66 8.04 3.41 -5.13
CA ASN A 66 8.50 4.26 -6.21
C ASN A 66 10.00 4.02 -6.46
N LYS A 67 10.39 3.81 -7.72
CA LYS A 67 11.77 3.53 -8.13
C LYS A 67 12.77 4.59 -7.59
N ARG A 68 12.35 5.85 -7.43
CA ARG A 68 13.19 6.93 -6.89
C ARG A 68 13.62 6.68 -5.44
N LEU A 69 12.82 5.93 -4.67
CA LEU A 69 13.13 5.59 -3.28
C LEU A 69 14.03 4.35 -3.14
N ARG A 70 14.35 3.65 -4.24
CA ARG A 70 15.21 2.45 -4.23
C ARG A 70 16.57 2.69 -3.56
N LYS A 71 17.11 3.91 -3.62
CA LYS A 71 18.37 4.28 -2.96
C LYS A 71 18.35 4.18 -1.44
N TYR A 72 17.16 4.19 -0.83
CA TYR A 72 16.96 4.01 0.61
C TYR A 72 16.65 2.56 1.00
N ALA A 73 16.45 1.67 0.03
CA ALA A 73 16.12 0.28 0.28
C ALA A 73 17.37 -0.51 0.72
N VAL A 74 17.18 -1.43 1.66
CA VAL A 74 18.23 -2.35 2.12
C VAL A 74 18.10 -3.67 1.35
N ASN A 75 19.23 -4.21 0.90
CA ASN A 75 19.26 -5.51 0.24
C ASN A 75 18.97 -6.65 1.24
N GLU A 76 18.26 -7.68 0.80
CA GLU A 76 17.90 -8.82 1.65
C GLU A 76 19.15 -9.52 2.24
N SER A 77 20.23 -9.62 1.45
CA SER A 77 21.51 -10.17 1.89
C SER A 77 22.11 -9.45 3.10
N SER A 78 21.79 -8.16 3.26
CA SER A 78 22.27 -7.36 4.39
C SER A 78 21.44 -7.55 5.66
N LEU A 79 20.21 -8.09 5.55
CA LEU A 79 19.33 -8.36 6.68
C LEU A 79 19.67 -9.70 7.38
N LYS A 80 20.15 -10.70 6.62
CA LYS A 80 20.50 -12.04 7.14
C LYS A 80 21.81 -12.10 7.94
N LYS A 81 22.56 -10.99 8.02
CA LYS A 81 23.82 -10.88 8.77
C LYS A 81 23.65 -10.28 10.18
N ARG A 82 22.41 -10.05 10.62
CA ARG A 82 22.05 -9.67 11.98
C ARG A 82 21.31 -10.81 12.64
#